data_AF-A0A9P8K3Q1-F1
#
_entry.id   AF-A0A9P8K3Q1-F1
#
_cell.length_a   1.000
_cell.length_b   1.000
_cell.length_c   1.000
_cell.angle_alpha   90.00
_cell.angle_beta   90.00
_cell.angle_gamma   90.00
#
_symmetry.space_group_name_H-M   'P 1'
#
loop_
_entity.id
_entity.type
_entity.pdbx_description
1 polymer ?
#
loop_
_entity_poly.entity_id
_entity_poly.type
_entity_poly.pdbx_seq_one_letter_code
_entity_poly.pdbx_strand_id
1 'polypeptide(L)'
;MPYFQGTFWETNLPTCGMTSISLAMQDDQGIEYDYMPELREMIDEAPRLRFLELRDWDMSGDCNIEDCFDEPGSWTVTHLRLSECGTVTNCVCCVLEMPKDLQSLIITSGLLSCSSESNFMGYPVSIQKAVDALGSVKNSLRELDLDPGASEHWRQPGLGDRYAPKAMEPYQSRAFDSFSRLQRLTAPLEMFSQSTGKMSRREDHTLYTNFPSSLEELTLVVTSREPFNKVLEQTYPLSGNKVVLEDRIVELGDLSCQTDGYEKAHELFEELSQLADHKYSLPALREVHLLRDPCQWLDCEHVKQCKRQLEQAGITLHIHDRAIEGPTQDD
;
A
#
# COMPACT_ATOMS: atom_id res chain seq x y z
N MET A 1 -18.12 7.05 -16.31
CA MET A 1 -17.88 5.64 -16.70
C MET A 1 -19.16 4.86 -16.47
N PRO A 2 -19.59 3.95 -17.35
CA PRO A 2 -20.84 3.25 -17.15
C PRO A 2 -20.67 2.25 -15.99
N TYR A 3 -21.61 2.35 -15.06
CA TYR A 3 -21.83 1.45 -13.93
C TYR A 3 -22.07 0.02 -14.43
N PHE A 4 -21.29 -0.95 -13.95
CA PHE A 4 -21.69 -2.35 -14.00
C PHE A 4 -22.50 -2.64 -12.73
N GLN A 5 -23.82 -2.50 -12.84
CA GLN A 5 -24.78 -3.04 -11.88
C GLN A 5 -25.00 -4.52 -12.18
N GLY A 6 -24.86 -5.36 -11.14
CA GLY A 6 -25.62 -6.59 -10.92
C GLY A 6 -25.49 -7.71 -11.95
N THR A 7 -24.70 -8.73 -11.62
CA THR A 7 -25.10 -10.12 -11.87
C THR A 7 -24.94 -10.90 -10.59
N PHE A 8 -26.05 -11.01 -9.85
CA PHE A 8 -26.30 -12.14 -8.96
C PHE A 8 -26.11 -13.43 -9.77
N TRP A 9 -25.43 -14.39 -9.16
CA TRP A 9 -25.11 -15.73 -9.64
C TRP A 9 -26.17 -16.34 -10.58
N GLU A 10 -25.79 -16.57 -11.84
CA GLU A 10 -26.29 -17.76 -12.54
C GLU A 10 -25.37 -18.91 -12.15
N THR A 11 -25.96 -19.97 -11.61
CA THR A 11 -25.39 -21.24 -11.14
C THR A 11 -24.73 -22.10 -12.23
N ASN A 12 -24.11 -21.47 -13.22
CA ASN A 12 -23.38 -22.15 -14.28
C ASN A 12 -21.90 -22.24 -13.86
N LEU A 13 -21.44 -23.46 -13.58
CA LEU A 13 -20.01 -23.82 -13.49
C LEU A 13 -19.21 -23.09 -14.58
N PRO A 14 -17.99 -22.62 -14.29
CA PRO A 14 -17.24 -21.77 -15.20
C PRO A 14 -17.08 -22.44 -16.57
N THR A 15 -17.68 -21.85 -17.60
CA THR A 15 -17.54 -22.31 -18.98
C THR A 15 -16.07 -22.29 -19.40
N CYS A 16 -15.59 -23.40 -19.98
CA CYS A 16 -14.26 -23.53 -20.56
C CYS A 16 -13.92 -22.32 -21.45
N GLY A 17 -13.02 -21.44 -20.97
CA GLY A 17 -12.66 -20.20 -21.67
C GLY A 17 -12.62 -18.94 -20.80
N MET A 18 -13.11 -18.97 -19.56
CA MET A 18 -12.97 -17.84 -18.64
C MET A 18 -11.49 -17.53 -18.36
N THR A 19 -11.12 -16.28 -18.62
CA THR A 19 -9.78 -15.76 -18.36
C THR A 19 -9.74 -14.80 -17.18
N SER A 20 -10.90 -14.31 -16.74
CA SER A 20 -11.04 -13.34 -15.65
C SER A 20 -12.24 -13.67 -14.78
N ILE A 21 -12.06 -13.57 -13.47
CA ILE A 21 -13.08 -13.75 -12.44
C ILE A 21 -12.95 -12.62 -11.42
N SER A 22 -14.08 -12.11 -10.94
CA SER A 22 -14.17 -11.06 -9.93
C SER A 22 -15.31 -11.40 -8.98
N LEU A 23 -14.98 -11.62 -7.71
CA LEU A 23 -15.88 -12.17 -6.70
C LEU A 23 -15.97 -11.23 -5.50
N ALA A 24 -17.19 -10.95 -5.05
CA ALA A 24 -17.43 -10.34 -3.74
C ALA A 24 -17.65 -11.46 -2.73
N MET A 25 -16.93 -11.41 -1.61
CA MET A 25 -16.91 -12.47 -0.60
C MET A 25 -17.93 -12.25 0.52
N GLN A 26 -18.54 -11.06 0.55
CA GLN A 26 -19.69 -10.71 1.39
C GLN A 26 -20.92 -10.44 0.50
N ASP A 27 -22.11 -10.76 1.01
CA ASP A 27 -23.37 -10.32 0.39
C ASP A 27 -23.66 -8.83 0.65
N ASP A 28 -24.73 -8.32 0.04
CA ASP A 28 -25.23 -6.95 0.25
C ASP A 28 -25.62 -6.65 1.73
N GLN A 29 -25.64 -7.67 2.59
CA GLN A 29 -25.95 -7.58 4.03
C GLN A 29 -24.69 -7.70 4.91
N GLY A 30 -23.50 -7.85 4.32
CA GLY A 30 -22.22 -8.00 5.02
C GLY A 30 -21.99 -9.38 5.61
N ILE A 31 -22.74 -10.40 5.18
CA ILE A 31 -22.57 -11.78 5.63
C ILE A 31 -21.50 -12.44 4.77
N GLU A 32 -20.44 -12.92 5.42
CA GLU A 32 -19.41 -13.74 4.78
C GLU A 32 -19.99 -15.10 4.36
N TYR A 33 -19.70 -15.49 3.14
CA TYR A 33 -19.97 -16.83 2.64
C TYR A 33 -18.74 -17.72 2.81
N ASP A 34 -18.96 -19.01 3.11
CA ASP A 34 -17.93 -20.05 3.08
C ASP A 34 -17.58 -20.43 1.62
N TYR A 35 -17.03 -19.47 0.89
CA TYR A 35 -16.66 -19.61 -0.53
C TYR A 35 -15.31 -20.32 -0.73
N MET A 36 -14.61 -20.73 0.33
CA MET A 36 -13.23 -21.24 0.19
C MET A 36 -13.11 -22.55 -0.58
N PRO A 37 -13.92 -23.59 -0.29
CA PRO A 37 -13.92 -24.81 -1.09
C PRO A 37 -14.35 -24.55 -2.55
N GLU A 38 -15.30 -23.65 -2.73
CA GLU A 38 -15.89 -23.31 -4.03
C GLU A 38 -14.92 -22.48 -4.89
N LEU A 39 -14.14 -21.58 -4.29
CA LEU A 39 -13.08 -20.81 -4.94
C LEU A 39 -12.00 -21.74 -5.47
N ARG A 40 -11.57 -22.72 -4.67
CA ARG A 40 -10.60 -23.74 -5.09
C ARG A 40 -11.12 -24.52 -6.29
N GLU A 41 -12.33 -25.08 -6.19
CA GLU A 41 -12.95 -25.83 -7.28
C GLU A 41 -13.05 -24.99 -8.56
N MET A 42 -13.48 -23.73 -8.44
CA MET A 42 -13.60 -22.80 -9.56
C MET A 42 -12.27 -22.51 -10.25
N ILE A 43 -11.19 -22.34 -9.49
CA ILE A 43 -9.85 -22.10 -10.04
C ILE A 43 -9.31 -23.36 -10.71
N ASP A 44 -9.51 -24.53 -10.08
CA ASP A 44 -9.10 -25.83 -10.63
C ASP A 44 -9.85 -26.16 -11.93
N GLU A 45 -11.13 -25.83 -12.01
CA GLU A 45 -11.96 -26.01 -13.21
C GLU A 45 -11.70 -24.95 -14.31
N ALA A 46 -11.00 -23.86 -13.98
CA ALA A 46 -10.68 -22.77 -14.90
C ALA A 46 -9.17 -22.71 -15.25
N PRO A 47 -8.61 -23.68 -15.99
CA PRO A 47 -7.17 -23.75 -16.30
C PRO A 47 -6.64 -22.60 -17.18
N ARG A 48 -7.54 -21.76 -17.71
CA ARG A 48 -7.21 -20.56 -18.50
C ARG A 48 -7.38 -19.26 -17.71
N LEU A 49 -7.75 -19.34 -16.43
CA LEU A 49 -7.88 -18.18 -15.57
C LEU A 49 -6.54 -17.47 -15.43
N ARG A 50 -6.53 -16.16 -15.72
CA ARG A 50 -5.34 -15.32 -15.67
C ARG A 50 -5.51 -14.12 -14.76
N PHE A 51 -6.74 -13.65 -14.58
CA PHE A 51 -7.09 -12.49 -13.77
C PHE A 51 -8.08 -12.91 -12.68
N LEU A 52 -7.73 -12.71 -11.42
CA LEU A 52 -8.60 -12.98 -10.28
C LEU A 52 -8.70 -11.72 -9.43
N GLU A 53 -9.92 -11.29 -9.14
CA GLU A 53 -10.21 -10.26 -8.16
C GLU A 53 -11.09 -10.85 -7.05
N LEU A 54 -10.67 -10.67 -5.81
CA LEU A 54 -11.45 -10.98 -4.62
C LEU A 54 -11.75 -9.66 -3.91
N ARG A 55 -13.01 -9.41 -3.58
CA ARG A 55 -13.48 -8.17 -2.96
C ARG A 55 -14.17 -8.43 -1.63
N ASP A 56 -14.12 -7.45 -0.73
CA ASP A 56 -14.92 -7.39 0.49
C ASP A 56 -14.75 -8.66 1.34
N TRP A 57 -13.52 -9.16 1.43
CA TRP A 57 -13.22 -10.40 2.12
C TRP A 57 -12.61 -10.11 3.47
N ASP A 58 -13.40 -10.23 4.54
CA ASP A 58 -12.90 -10.12 5.90
C ASP A 58 -12.18 -11.41 6.33
N MET A 59 -10.89 -11.41 6.03
CA MET A 59 -9.95 -12.50 6.27
C MET A 59 -9.55 -12.67 7.74
N SER A 60 -10.21 -11.96 8.66
CA SER A 60 -9.85 -11.91 10.07
C SER A 60 -10.46 -13.04 10.92
N GLY A 61 -11.44 -13.77 10.37
CA GLY A 61 -12.20 -14.82 11.06
C GLY A 61 -11.94 -16.26 10.62
N ASP A 62 -11.35 -16.49 9.44
CA ASP A 62 -11.35 -17.81 8.82
C ASP A 62 -10.18 -18.70 9.29
N CYS A 63 -10.42 -19.47 10.36
CA CYS A 63 -9.41 -20.30 11.02
C CYS A 63 -9.01 -21.57 10.26
N ASN A 64 -9.63 -21.88 9.11
CA ASN A 64 -9.39 -23.12 8.35
C ASN A 64 -8.92 -22.86 6.91
N ILE A 65 -8.55 -21.64 6.55
CA ILE A 65 -8.12 -21.29 5.20
C ILE A 65 -6.85 -22.05 4.75
N GLU A 66 -5.96 -22.36 5.71
CA GLU A 66 -4.74 -23.16 5.47
C GLU A 66 -5.09 -24.57 4.95
N ASP A 67 -6.21 -25.15 5.39
CA ASP A 67 -6.68 -26.48 4.96
C ASP A 67 -7.31 -26.45 3.55
N CYS A 68 -7.62 -25.27 3.01
CA CYS A 68 -8.16 -25.13 1.65
C CYS A 68 -7.06 -25.05 0.59
N PHE A 69 -5.81 -24.81 0.98
CA PHE A 69 -4.69 -24.48 0.10
C PHE A 69 -3.51 -25.44 0.28
N ASP A 70 -3.68 -26.67 -0.19
CA ASP A 70 -2.70 -27.76 0.02
C ASP A 70 -1.39 -27.59 -0.78
N GLU A 71 -1.44 -26.91 -1.93
CA GLU A 71 -0.32 -26.83 -2.87
C GLU A 71 -0.02 -25.38 -3.30
N PRO A 72 0.93 -24.70 -2.61
CA PRO A 72 1.47 -23.41 -3.05
C PRO A 72 1.98 -23.46 -4.50
N GLY A 73 1.73 -22.41 -5.27
CA GLY A 73 2.11 -22.36 -6.68
C GLY A 73 1.27 -23.25 -7.61
N SER A 74 0.07 -23.68 -7.19
CA SER A 74 -0.86 -24.44 -8.05
C SER A 74 -1.68 -23.53 -8.98
N TRP A 75 -1.92 -22.27 -8.60
CA TRP A 75 -2.76 -21.37 -9.38
C TRP A 75 -2.03 -20.84 -10.62
N THR A 76 -2.75 -20.85 -11.74
CA THR A 76 -2.26 -20.33 -13.03
C THR A 76 -2.56 -18.84 -13.25
N VAL A 77 -3.07 -18.18 -12.21
CA VAL A 77 -3.38 -16.75 -12.18
C VAL A 77 -2.09 -15.93 -12.35
N THR A 78 -2.19 -14.88 -13.17
CA THR A 78 -1.08 -13.96 -13.47
C THR A 78 -1.33 -12.54 -12.94
N HIS A 79 -2.58 -12.20 -12.66
CA HIS A 79 -2.99 -10.91 -12.11
C HIS A 79 -3.96 -11.19 -10.97
N LEU A 80 -3.58 -10.77 -9.76
CA LEU A 80 -4.38 -10.95 -8.56
C LEU A 80 -4.68 -9.58 -7.96
N ARG A 81 -5.95 -9.35 -7.65
CA ARG A 81 -6.40 -8.16 -6.96
C ARG A 81 -7.19 -8.55 -5.71
N LEU A 82 -6.79 -8.02 -4.56
CA LEU A 82 -7.49 -8.14 -3.29
C LEU A 82 -8.00 -6.75 -2.94
N SER A 83 -9.30 -6.51 -3.15
CA SER A 83 -9.92 -5.21 -2.93
C SER A 83 -10.73 -5.19 -1.64
N GLU A 84 -10.50 -4.21 -0.77
CA GLU A 84 -11.29 -4.05 0.47
C GLU A 84 -11.29 -5.31 1.36
N CYS A 85 -10.17 -6.03 1.39
CA CYS A 85 -10.00 -7.26 2.19
C CYS A 85 -9.42 -6.99 3.60
N GLY A 86 -9.51 -5.76 4.10
CA GLY A 86 -8.88 -5.36 5.37
C GLY A 86 -7.34 -5.42 5.37
N THR A 87 -6.74 -5.52 6.56
CA THR A 87 -5.28 -5.63 6.75
C THR A 87 -4.76 -6.99 6.30
N VAL A 88 -3.50 -7.06 5.85
CA VAL A 88 -2.89 -8.35 5.48
C VAL A 88 -2.75 -9.24 6.72
N THR A 89 -3.39 -10.41 6.70
CA THR A 89 -3.35 -11.44 7.75
C THR A 89 -2.63 -12.72 7.27
N ASN A 90 -2.50 -13.74 8.12
CA ASN A 90 -1.98 -15.05 7.71
C ASN A 90 -2.83 -15.67 6.59
N CYS A 91 -4.14 -15.47 6.64
CA CYS A 91 -5.09 -15.97 5.65
C CYS A 91 -4.80 -15.40 4.26
N VAL A 92 -4.55 -14.07 4.21
CA VAL A 92 -4.11 -13.40 2.99
C VAL A 92 -2.78 -13.99 2.51
N CYS A 93 -1.81 -14.23 3.41
CA CYS A 93 -0.53 -14.85 3.03
C CYS A 93 -0.72 -16.21 2.35
N CYS A 94 -1.63 -17.06 2.82
CA CYS A 94 -1.92 -18.36 2.17
C CYS A 94 -2.35 -18.17 0.72
N VAL A 95 -3.24 -17.20 0.45
CA VAL A 95 -3.69 -16.89 -0.92
C VAL A 95 -2.55 -16.35 -1.79
N LEU A 96 -1.65 -15.53 -1.22
CA LEU A 96 -0.50 -14.97 -1.92
C LEU A 96 0.53 -16.03 -2.33
N GLU A 97 0.58 -17.16 -1.64
CA GLU A 97 1.47 -18.29 -1.94
C GLU A 97 0.96 -19.15 -3.12
N MET A 98 -0.32 -19.04 -3.48
CA MET A 98 -0.98 -19.92 -4.47
C MET A 98 -0.57 -19.68 -5.93
N PRO A 99 -0.42 -18.44 -6.43
CA PRO A 99 0.00 -18.19 -7.79
C PRO A 99 1.44 -18.65 -8.07
N LYS A 100 1.65 -19.32 -9.20
CA LYS A 100 3.00 -19.73 -9.65
C LYS A 100 3.77 -18.64 -10.37
N ASP A 101 3.09 -17.96 -11.29
CA ASP A 101 3.71 -17.05 -12.28
C ASP A 101 3.03 -15.67 -12.24
N LEU A 102 2.71 -15.18 -11.03
CA LEU A 102 2.07 -13.89 -10.83
C LEU A 102 2.91 -12.75 -11.40
N GLN A 103 2.30 -11.86 -12.17
CA GLN A 103 2.93 -10.72 -12.83
C GLN A 103 2.48 -9.39 -12.20
N SER A 104 1.24 -9.31 -11.74
CA SER A 104 0.67 -8.12 -11.10
C SER A 104 -0.11 -8.52 -9.85
N LEU A 105 0.18 -7.85 -8.74
CA LEU A 105 -0.53 -7.98 -7.48
C LEU A 105 -0.96 -6.61 -7.00
N ILE A 106 -2.25 -6.46 -6.73
CA ILE A 106 -2.82 -5.24 -6.13
C ILE A 106 -3.54 -5.65 -4.86
N ILE A 107 -3.12 -5.10 -3.73
CA ILE A 107 -3.77 -5.26 -2.43
C ILE A 107 -4.17 -3.87 -1.98
N THR A 108 -5.47 -3.62 -1.87
CA THR A 108 -6.00 -2.39 -1.29
C THR A 108 -6.68 -2.74 0.00
N SER A 109 -6.19 -2.16 1.11
CA SER A 109 -6.87 -2.28 2.38
C SER A 109 -8.05 -1.32 2.37
N GLY A 110 -9.23 -1.87 2.57
CA GLY A 110 -10.47 -1.11 2.71
C GLY A 110 -11.32 -1.90 3.69
N LEU A 111 -11.83 -1.19 4.70
CA LEU A 111 -13.06 -1.42 5.47
C LEU A 111 -13.05 -0.44 6.66
N LEU A 112 -13.58 0.76 6.43
CA LEU A 112 -13.98 1.68 7.51
C LEU A 112 -15.45 1.40 7.86
N SER A 113 -15.68 0.33 8.62
CA SER A 113 -16.83 0.29 9.52
C SER A 113 -16.51 -0.61 10.71
N CYS A 114 -15.97 0.02 11.76
CA CYS A 114 -16.09 -0.52 13.10
C CYS A 114 -17.60 -0.67 13.42
N SER A 115 -18.17 -1.85 13.17
CA SER A 115 -19.22 -2.32 14.07
C SER A 115 -18.51 -2.70 15.36
N SER A 116 -18.69 -1.84 16.36
CA SER A 116 -18.39 -2.09 17.76
C SER A 116 -18.70 -3.53 18.16
N GLU A 117 -17.72 -4.16 18.81
CA GLU A 117 -17.78 -5.48 19.46
C GLU A 117 -17.61 -6.69 18.54
N SER A 118 -16.38 -7.21 18.42
CA SER A 118 -16.06 -8.61 18.73
C SER A 118 -14.63 -9.00 18.36
N ASN A 119 -13.83 -9.41 19.35
CA ASN A 119 -12.85 -10.51 19.30
C ASN A 119 -12.19 -10.85 17.94
N PHE A 120 -11.47 -9.91 17.32
CA PHE A 120 -10.68 -10.18 16.11
C PHE A 120 -9.51 -11.12 16.43
N MET A 121 -9.55 -12.36 15.91
CA MET A 121 -8.50 -13.37 16.05
C MET A 121 -7.48 -13.35 14.90
N GLY A 122 -7.79 -12.68 13.79
CA GLY A 122 -6.85 -12.43 12.70
C GLY A 122 -5.91 -11.27 13.03
N TYR A 123 -4.80 -11.57 13.71
CA TYR A 123 -3.75 -10.57 13.93
C TYR A 123 -3.10 -10.20 12.58
N PRO A 124 -2.99 -8.91 12.25
CA PRO A 124 -2.23 -8.46 11.10
C PRO A 124 -0.81 -9.02 11.12
N VAL A 125 -0.29 -9.41 9.96
CA VAL A 125 1.08 -9.91 9.85
C VAL A 125 2.07 -8.76 9.71
N SER A 126 3.34 -9.04 10.01
CA SER A 126 4.40 -8.11 9.64
C SER A 126 4.50 -7.97 8.13
N ILE A 127 4.94 -6.80 7.66
CA ILE A 127 5.23 -6.58 6.24
C ILE A 127 6.23 -7.62 5.71
N GLN A 128 7.29 -7.94 6.48
CA GLN A 128 8.25 -8.97 6.06
C GLN A 128 7.55 -10.30 5.77
N LYS A 129 6.61 -10.72 6.62
CA LYS A 129 5.86 -11.96 6.42
C LYS A 129 4.95 -11.87 5.19
N ALA A 130 4.30 -10.73 4.97
CA ALA A 130 3.50 -10.49 3.76
C ALA A 130 4.35 -10.60 2.48
N VAL A 131 5.57 -10.06 2.50
CA VAL A 131 6.49 -10.11 1.36
C VAL A 131 7.14 -11.49 1.20
N ASP A 132 7.39 -12.21 2.31
CA ASP A 132 7.90 -13.58 2.27
C ASP A 132 6.90 -14.56 1.65
N ALA A 133 5.58 -14.33 1.85
CA ALA A 133 4.52 -15.09 1.19
C ALA A 133 4.56 -14.98 -0.35
N LEU A 134 5.15 -13.91 -0.89
CA LEU A 134 5.39 -13.73 -2.32
C LEU A 134 6.65 -14.45 -2.82
N GLY A 135 7.28 -15.28 -1.98
CA GLY A 135 8.53 -15.98 -2.26
C GLY A 135 8.55 -16.76 -3.58
N SER A 136 7.46 -17.43 -3.91
CA SER A 136 7.31 -18.24 -5.15
C SER A 136 7.32 -17.38 -6.42
N VAL A 137 6.86 -16.12 -6.33
CA VAL A 137 6.65 -15.23 -7.49
C VAL A 137 7.70 -14.12 -7.61
N LYS A 138 8.74 -14.12 -6.78
CA LYS A 138 9.84 -13.11 -6.81
C LYS A 138 10.50 -12.94 -8.19
N ASN A 139 10.44 -13.96 -9.04
CA ASN A 139 11.04 -13.96 -10.38
C ASN A 139 10.05 -13.69 -11.52
N SER A 140 8.76 -13.58 -11.22
CA SER A 140 7.68 -13.36 -12.20
C SER A 140 6.98 -12.01 -11.98
N LEU A 141 6.88 -11.54 -10.74
CA LEU A 141 6.17 -10.33 -10.36
C LEU A 141 6.84 -9.08 -10.97
N ARG A 142 6.04 -8.26 -11.65
CA ARG A 142 6.44 -7.01 -12.31
C ARG A 142 5.81 -5.78 -11.70
N GLU A 143 4.62 -5.93 -11.14
CA GLU A 143 3.86 -4.85 -10.50
C GLU A 143 3.37 -5.33 -9.14
N LEU A 144 3.63 -4.51 -8.12
CA LEU A 144 3.16 -4.73 -6.76
C LEU A 144 2.58 -3.43 -6.23
N ASP A 145 1.29 -3.44 -5.93
CA ASP A 145 0.64 -2.43 -5.10
C ASP A 145 0.30 -3.07 -3.75
N LEU A 146 1.05 -2.68 -2.73
CA LEU A 146 0.97 -3.25 -1.39
C LEU A 146 0.42 -2.22 -0.42
N ASP A 147 -0.85 -2.36 -0.08
CA ASP A 147 -1.44 -1.69 1.08
C ASP A 147 -1.57 -2.68 2.26
N PRO A 148 -0.62 -2.68 3.20
CA PRO A 148 -0.65 -3.56 4.37
C PRO A 148 -1.69 -3.16 5.43
N GLY A 149 -2.42 -2.05 5.23
CA GLY A 149 -3.32 -1.47 6.22
C GLY A 149 -2.60 -0.61 7.26
N ALA A 150 -3.25 -0.36 8.40
CA ALA A 150 -2.82 0.70 9.32
C ALA A 150 -1.44 0.42 9.96
N SER A 151 -0.58 1.43 9.97
CA SER A 151 0.84 1.35 10.36
C SER A 151 1.11 0.85 11.78
N GLU A 152 0.17 1.06 12.69
CA GLU A 152 0.18 0.54 14.07
C GLU A 152 0.24 -0.99 14.11
N HIS A 153 -0.24 -1.66 13.06
CA HIS A 153 -0.31 -3.10 12.94
C HIS A 153 0.92 -3.72 12.27
N TRP A 154 1.82 -2.93 11.70
CA TRP A 154 3.03 -3.45 11.03
C TRP A 154 4.09 -3.93 12.00
N ARG A 155 3.82 -3.92 13.32
CA ARG A 155 4.71 -4.45 14.35
C ARG A 155 4.22 -5.82 14.74
N GLN A 156 5.10 -6.80 14.78
CA GLN A 156 4.77 -8.14 15.25
C GLN A 156 4.19 -8.06 16.69
N PRO A 157 2.97 -8.53 16.95
CA PRO A 157 2.57 -8.79 18.33
C PRO A 157 3.46 -9.92 18.82
N GLY A 158 4.33 -9.64 19.79
CA GLY A 158 5.15 -10.66 20.41
C GLY A 158 4.26 -11.75 20.99
N LEU A 159 4.24 -12.93 20.38
CA LEU A 159 3.71 -14.14 20.99
C LEU A 159 4.54 -14.44 22.25
N GLY A 160 4.04 -13.98 23.40
CA GLY A 160 4.46 -14.51 24.70
C GLY A 160 5.04 -13.54 25.74
N ASP A 161 5.46 -12.33 25.41
CA ASP A 161 6.11 -11.46 26.40
C ASP A 161 5.22 -10.33 26.90
N ARG A 162 4.75 -10.46 28.16
CA ARG A 162 4.11 -9.40 28.96
C ARG A 162 5.04 -8.22 29.28
N TYR A 163 6.25 -8.19 28.73
CA TYR A 163 7.26 -7.17 28.99
C TYR A 163 7.95 -6.80 27.67
N ALA A 164 7.37 -5.79 27.02
CA ALA A 164 7.83 -5.12 25.81
C ALA A 164 7.70 -5.93 24.49
N PRO A 165 6.90 -5.46 23.51
CA PRO A 165 7.02 -5.98 22.15
C PRO A 165 8.48 -5.78 21.69
N LYS A 166 9.14 -6.84 21.22
CA LYS A 166 10.42 -6.69 20.53
C LYS A 166 10.18 -5.74 19.36
N ALA A 167 10.83 -4.58 19.40
CA ALA A 167 10.83 -3.66 18.28
C ALA A 167 11.32 -4.42 17.06
N MET A 168 10.42 -4.67 16.10
CA MET A 168 10.82 -5.17 14.79
C MET A 168 11.88 -4.25 14.21
N GLU A 169 12.76 -4.79 13.36
CA GLU A 169 13.61 -3.96 12.51
C GLU A 169 12.70 -2.93 11.81
N PRO A 170 12.80 -1.63 12.15
CA PRO A 170 11.77 -0.65 11.81
C PRO A 170 11.72 -0.35 10.31
N TYR A 171 12.62 -0.94 9.52
CA TYR A 171 12.78 -0.65 8.12
C TYR A 171 12.88 -1.93 7.33
N GLN A 172 11.90 -2.14 6.46
CA GLN A 172 11.79 -3.27 5.56
C GLN A 172 12.70 -3.08 4.34
N SER A 173 13.91 -2.57 4.62
CA SER A 173 14.84 -2.05 3.63
C SER A 173 15.24 -3.08 2.59
N ARG A 174 15.12 -4.37 2.91
CA ARG A 174 15.46 -5.50 2.06
C ARG A 174 14.25 -6.31 1.61
N ALA A 175 13.04 -5.96 2.01
CA ALA A 175 11.87 -6.79 1.71
C ALA A 175 11.73 -7.04 0.20
N PHE A 176 12.04 -6.03 -0.61
CA PHE A 176 11.89 -6.08 -2.06
C PHE A 176 13.20 -6.39 -2.83
N ASP A 177 14.33 -6.56 -2.16
CA ASP A 177 15.65 -6.69 -2.82
C ASP A 177 15.75 -7.93 -3.73
N SER A 178 15.02 -8.97 -3.37
CA SER A 178 15.05 -10.30 -3.97
C SER A 178 14.15 -10.42 -5.20
N PHE A 179 13.37 -9.39 -5.55
CA PHE A 179 12.53 -9.41 -6.75
C PHE A 179 13.34 -9.08 -8.00
N SER A 180 13.54 -10.06 -8.88
CA SER A 180 14.39 -9.85 -10.05
C SER A 180 13.72 -9.08 -11.19
N ARG A 181 12.37 -9.08 -11.24
CA ARG A 181 11.59 -8.49 -12.34
C ARG A 181 10.61 -7.39 -11.93
N LEU A 182 10.62 -6.95 -10.68
CA LEU A 182 9.69 -5.94 -10.20
C LEU A 182 10.05 -4.58 -10.81
N GLN A 183 9.16 -4.08 -11.67
CA GLN A 183 9.32 -2.82 -12.40
C GLN A 183 8.54 -1.68 -11.75
N ARG A 184 7.40 -1.97 -11.12
CA ARG A 184 6.52 -0.98 -10.51
C ARG A 184 6.17 -1.39 -9.08
N LEU A 185 6.40 -0.48 -8.13
CA LEU A 185 6.10 -0.69 -6.72
C LEU A 185 5.28 0.49 -6.18
N THR A 186 4.09 0.21 -5.67
CA THR A 186 3.30 1.12 -4.84
C THR A 186 3.31 0.60 -3.41
N ALA A 187 3.71 1.44 -2.47
CA ALA A 187 3.78 1.08 -1.06
C ALA A 187 3.71 2.33 -0.15
N PRO A 188 3.31 2.19 1.11
CA PRO A 188 3.34 3.28 2.08
C PRO A 188 4.74 3.89 2.25
N LEU A 189 4.80 5.23 2.29
CA LEU A 189 6.04 5.98 2.49
C LEU A 189 6.72 5.61 3.81
N GLU A 190 5.93 5.37 4.86
CA GLU A 190 6.38 5.03 6.21
C GLU A 190 7.19 3.72 6.27
N MET A 191 7.13 2.88 5.23
CA MET A 191 7.96 1.68 5.12
C MET A 191 9.44 1.98 4.84
N PHE A 192 9.72 3.15 4.24
CA PHE A 192 11.03 3.52 3.72
C PHE A 192 11.61 4.79 4.33
N SER A 193 10.77 5.65 4.94
CA SER A 193 11.14 6.99 5.39
C SER A 193 11.02 7.15 6.90
N GLN A 194 12.06 7.68 7.55
CA GLN A 194 12.04 7.95 9.00
C GLN A 194 11.31 9.26 9.32
N SER A 195 11.31 10.20 8.38
CA SER A 195 10.74 11.56 8.52
C SER A 195 9.23 11.61 8.85
N THR A 196 8.51 10.53 8.58
CA THR A 196 7.06 10.41 8.81
C THR A 196 6.64 10.39 10.28
N GLY A 197 7.58 10.26 11.22
CA GLY A 197 7.35 10.43 12.65
C GLY A 197 6.55 9.32 13.34
N LYS A 198 6.11 8.28 12.61
CA LYS A 198 5.41 7.11 13.18
C LYS A 198 6.36 6.09 13.84
N MET A 199 7.68 6.30 13.71
CA MET A 199 8.75 5.43 14.21
C MET A 199 9.83 6.28 14.90
N SER A 200 10.60 5.69 15.83
CA SER A 200 11.66 6.40 16.57
C SER A 200 12.71 7.01 15.63
N ARG A 201 12.88 8.33 15.68
CA ARG A 201 13.89 9.06 14.88
C ARG A 201 15.30 8.55 15.19
N ARG A 202 16.07 8.24 14.14
CA ARG A 202 17.53 8.13 14.24
C ARG A 202 18.17 9.44 13.75
N GLU A 203 19.42 9.68 14.14
CA GLU A 203 20.16 10.90 13.74
C GLU A 203 20.55 10.89 12.26
N ASP A 204 20.56 9.71 11.62
CA ASP A 204 20.80 9.52 10.21
C ASP A 204 19.46 9.51 9.43
N HIS A 205 18.98 10.68 9.00
CA HIS A 205 17.85 10.81 8.06
C HIS A 205 18.12 9.93 6.85
N THR A 206 17.53 8.73 6.78
CA THR A 206 17.91 7.70 5.80
C THR A 206 16.66 7.18 5.12
N LEU A 207 16.61 7.34 3.79
CA LEU A 207 15.68 6.59 2.97
C LEU A 207 16.25 5.20 2.73
N TYR A 208 15.45 4.18 2.99
CA TYR A 208 15.88 2.81 2.73
C TYR A 208 15.72 2.46 1.25
N THR A 209 16.85 2.42 0.54
CA THR A 209 16.92 2.34 -0.93
C THR A 209 17.24 0.95 -1.50
N ASN A 210 17.19 -0.15 -0.73
CA ASN A 210 17.46 -1.50 -1.30
C ASN A 210 16.26 -2.05 -2.10
N PHE A 211 15.79 -1.24 -3.04
CA PHE A 211 14.86 -1.64 -4.08
C PHE A 211 15.56 -2.52 -5.12
N PRO A 212 14.81 -3.36 -5.86
CA PRO A 212 15.40 -4.18 -6.90
C PRO A 212 15.92 -3.31 -8.06
N SER A 213 17.02 -3.74 -8.67
CA SER A 213 17.66 -3.00 -9.78
C SER A 213 16.79 -2.86 -11.04
N SER A 214 15.74 -3.67 -11.16
CA SER A 214 14.74 -3.63 -12.23
C SER A 214 13.61 -2.63 -11.99
N LEU A 215 13.56 -1.97 -10.82
CA LEU A 215 12.52 -1.00 -10.49
C LEU A 215 12.62 0.22 -11.41
N GLU A 216 11.56 0.49 -12.15
CA GLU A 216 11.41 1.61 -13.09
C GLU A 216 10.56 2.74 -12.47
N GLU A 217 9.55 2.40 -11.68
CA GLU A 217 8.59 3.34 -11.09
C GLU A 217 8.33 3.01 -9.60
N LEU A 218 8.42 4.03 -8.74
CA LEU A 218 8.16 3.92 -7.31
C LEU A 218 7.05 4.89 -6.90
N THR A 219 5.92 4.38 -6.42
CA THR A 219 4.84 5.17 -5.84
C THR A 219 4.82 5.04 -4.32
N LEU A 220 5.06 6.15 -3.62
CA LEU A 220 5.06 6.23 -2.17
C LEU A 220 3.76 6.89 -1.69
N VAL A 221 2.99 6.14 -0.92
CA VAL A 221 1.68 6.52 -0.42
C VAL A 221 1.85 7.10 0.99
N VAL A 222 1.63 8.41 1.17
CA VAL A 222 1.75 9.07 2.48
C VAL A 222 0.54 8.67 3.33
N THR A 223 0.72 7.90 4.40
CA THR A 223 -0.39 7.46 5.27
C THR A 223 -0.54 8.32 6.52
N SER A 224 0.38 9.24 6.77
CA SER A 224 0.22 10.29 7.78
C SER A 224 -0.86 11.29 7.36
N ARG A 225 -1.84 11.50 8.24
CA ARG A 225 -2.85 12.56 8.10
C ARG A 225 -2.34 13.92 8.59
N GLU A 226 -1.34 13.94 9.46
CA GLU A 226 -0.75 15.18 9.95
C GLU A 226 0.11 15.84 8.86
N PRO A 227 -0.03 17.16 8.63
CA PRO A 227 0.84 17.90 7.74
C PRO A 227 2.31 17.84 8.15
N PHE A 228 3.20 17.89 7.16
CA PHE A 228 4.66 17.82 7.35
C PHE A 228 5.27 19.22 7.58
N ASN A 229 4.48 20.27 7.35
CA ASN A 229 4.80 21.65 7.71
C ASN A 229 3.93 22.12 8.87
N LYS A 230 4.56 22.66 9.91
CA LYS A 230 3.89 23.15 11.12
C LYS A 230 2.87 24.26 10.83
N VAL A 231 3.15 25.13 9.87
CA VAL A 231 2.22 26.19 9.44
C VAL A 231 0.91 25.61 8.91
N LEU A 232 0.94 24.41 8.33
CA LEU A 232 -0.23 23.75 7.75
C LEU A 232 -1.06 23.00 8.78
N GLU A 233 -0.52 22.70 9.98
CA GLU A 233 -1.28 22.04 11.06
C GLU A 233 -2.50 22.84 11.50
N GLN A 234 -2.47 24.17 11.34
CA GLN A 234 -3.55 25.09 11.70
C GLN A 234 -4.39 25.51 10.48
N THR A 235 -4.25 24.78 9.37
CA THR A 235 -4.92 25.12 8.12
C THR A 235 -5.97 24.11 7.70
N TYR A 236 -6.99 24.61 7.00
CA TYR A 236 -7.99 23.76 6.34
C TYR A 236 -7.84 23.88 4.82
N PRO A 237 -7.68 22.76 4.09
CA PRO A 237 -7.57 22.78 2.64
C PRO A 237 -8.90 23.22 1.99
N LEU A 238 -8.81 24.10 1.01
CA LEU A 238 -9.91 24.44 0.10
C LEU A 238 -9.60 23.88 -1.30
N SER A 239 -10.56 23.95 -2.21
CA SER A 239 -10.32 23.58 -3.61
C SER A 239 -9.24 24.47 -4.25
N GLY A 240 -8.28 23.84 -4.92
CA GLY A 240 -7.12 24.52 -5.52
C GLY A 240 -5.98 24.75 -4.52
N ASN A 241 -5.05 25.65 -4.85
CA ASN A 241 -3.87 25.92 -4.01
C ASN A 241 -4.17 26.90 -2.85
N LYS A 242 -5.32 26.78 -2.19
CA LYS A 242 -5.79 27.71 -1.15
C LYS A 242 -6.09 27.01 0.16
N VAL A 243 -5.78 27.68 1.26
CA VAL A 243 -6.03 27.20 2.62
C VAL A 243 -6.67 28.28 3.49
N VAL A 244 -7.46 27.87 4.48
CA VAL A 244 -7.92 28.76 5.55
C VAL A 244 -6.92 28.73 6.69
N LEU A 245 -6.42 29.89 7.11
CA LEU A 245 -5.55 30.07 8.27
C LEU A 245 -6.17 31.12 9.19
N GLU A 246 -6.51 30.75 10.43
CA GLU A 246 -7.02 31.65 11.48
C GLU A 246 -8.16 32.61 11.04
N ASP A 247 -9.03 32.22 10.10
CA ASP A 247 -10.12 33.02 9.49
C ASP A 247 -9.81 33.78 8.19
N ARG A 248 -8.65 33.55 7.54
CA ARG A 248 -8.32 34.11 6.22
C ARG A 248 -8.04 33.04 5.19
N ILE A 249 -8.46 33.29 3.94
CA ILE A 249 -8.08 32.47 2.79
C ILE A 249 -6.74 32.95 2.27
N VAL A 250 -5.74 32.07 2.24
CA VAL A 250 -4.37 32.34 1.80
C VAL A 250 -3.99 31.35 0.70
N GLU A 251 -3.16 31.75 -0.26
CA GLU A 251 -2.59 30.81 -1.23
C GLU A 251 -1.42 30.05 -0.62
N LEU A 252 -1.32 28.75 -0.88
CA LEU A 252 -0.22 27.92 -0.37
C LEU A 252 1.16 28.47 -0.75
N GLY A 253 1.28 29.08 -1.93
CA GLY A 253 2.53 29.67 -2.41
C GLY A 253 2.96 30.92 -1.64
N ASP A 254 2.04 31.58 -0.93
CA ASP A 254 2.33 32.76 -0.11
C ASP A 254 2.77 32.39 1.30
N LEU A 255 2.64 31.11 1.68
CA LEU A 255 3.12 30.61 2.97
C LEU A 255 4.63 30.35 2.90
N SER A 256 5.36 30.93 3.85
CA SER A 256 6.78 30.69 4.01
C SER A 256 7.02 29.54 4.98
N CYS A 257 7.86 28.58 4.59
CA CYS A 257 8.47 27.64 5.53
C CYS A 257 9.20 28.38 6.66
N GLN A 258 9.15 27.83 7.87
CA GLN A 258 9.89 28.41 8.99
C GLN A 258 11.37 28.08 8.82
N THR A 259 12.18 29.07 8.47
CA THR A 259 13.64 28.90 8.29
C THR A 259 14.37 28.53 9.57
N ASP A 260 13.80 28.89 10.72
CA ASP A 260 14.41 28.71 12.04
C ASP A 260 13.86 27.47 12.78
N GLY A 261 12.99 26.70 12.10
CA GLY A 261 12.29 25.55 12.65
C GLY A 261 12.60 24.27 11.88
N TYR A 262 12.62 23.16 12.61
CA TYR A 262 12.65 21.84 12.02
C TYR A 262 11.33 21.54 11.28
N GLU A 263 11.39 21.10 10.02
CA GLU A 263 10.22 20.74 9.22
C GLU A 263 10.34 19.30 8.69
N LYS A 264 9.33 18.45 8.95
CA LYS A 264 9.31 17.04 8.48
C LYS A 264 9.42 16.95 6.96
N ALA A 265 8.90 17.96 6.25
CA ALA A 265 9.01 18.05 4.80
C ALA A 265 10.47 18.18 4.33
N HIS A 266 11.31 18.95 5.02
CA HIS A 266 12.73 19.06 4.64
C HIS A 266 13.42 17.70 4.74
N GLU A 267 13.25 17.01 5.87
CA GLU A 267 13.82 15.66 6.03
C GLU A 267 13.31 14.67 4.98
N LEU A 268 12.00 14.66 4.69
CA LEU A 268 11.45 13.77 3.69
C LEU A 268 12.14 13.99 2.34
N PHE A 269 12.29 15.24 1.92
CA PHE A 269 12.88 15.55 0.63
C PHE A 269 14.41 15.35 0.60
N GLU A 270 15.10 15.53 1.73
CA GLU A 270 16.49 15.10 1.90
C GLU A 270 16.62 13.58 1.79
N GLU A 271 15.77 12.81 2.48
CA GLU A 271 15.68 11.35 2.38
C GLU A 271 15.43 10.92 0.93
N LEU A 272 14.41 11.49 0.26
CA LEU A 272 14.11 11.20 -1.14
C LEU A 272 15.29 11.52 -2.06
N SER A 273 16.01 12.62 -1.83
CA SER A 273 17.18 13.00 -2.64
C SER A 273 18.29 11.95 -2.63
N GLN A 274 18.36 11.08 -1.60
CA GLN A 274 19.33 9.97 -1.54
C GLN A 274 19.15 8.97 -2.69
N LEU A 275 17.97 8.90 -3.32
CA LEU A 275 17.77 8.10 -4.53
C LEU A 275 18.68 8.57 -5.69
N ALA A 276 19.02 9.86 -5.74
CA ALA A 276 19.97 10.40 -6.71
C ALA A 276 21.39 9.86 -6.46
N ASP A 277 21.82 9.80 -5.20
CA ASP A 277 23.13 9.26 -4.82
C ASP A 277 23.22 7.75 -5.07
N HIS A 278 22.09 7.04 -4.95
CA HIS A 278 21.99 5.58 -5.13
C HIS A 278 21.62 5.18 -6.57
N LYS A 279 21.67 6.11 -7.51
CA LYS A 279 21.25 5.89 -8.90
C LYS A 279 21.98 4.72 -9.58
N TYR A 280 23.24 4.48 -9.22
CA TYR A 280 24.01 3.33 -9.72
C TYR A 280 23.39 1.99 -9.32
N SER A 281 22.83 1.89 -8.11
CA SER A 281 22.15 0.69 -7.60
C SER A 281 20.73 0.55 -8.14
N LEU A 282 20.13 1.67 -8.58
CA LEU A 282 18.78 1.75 -9.16
C LEU A 282 18.83 2.26 -10.62
N PRO A 283 19.52 1.52 -11.52
CA PRO A 283 19.79 2.00 -12.87
C PRO A 283 18.52 2.12 -13.71
N ALA A 284 17.46 1.36 -13.40
CA ALA A 284 16.19 1.38 -14.11
C ALA A 284 15.24 2.49 -13.64
N LEU A 285 15.34 2.97 -12.40
CA LEU A 285 14.36 3.89 -11.80
C LEU A 285 14.25 5.19 -12.60
N ARG A 286 13.07 5.60 -13.04
CA ARG A 286 12.87 6.86 -13.79
C ARG A 286 11.87 7.76 -13.13
N GLU A 287 10.90 7.19 -12.44
CA GLU A 287 9.75 7.92 -11.91
C GLU A 287 9.55 7.59 -10.44
N VAL A 288 9.37 8.64 -9.64
CA VAL A 288 8.96 8.54 -8.24
C VAL A 288 7.69 9.35 -8.08
N HIS A 289 6.65 8.73 -7.53
CA HIS A 289 5.35 9.34 -7.31
C HIS A 289 5.13 9.45 -5.81
N LEU A 290 4.74 10.63 -5.33
CA LEU A 290 4.25 10.82 -3.96
C LEU A 290 2.74 11.01 -4.01
N LEU A 291 1.99 10.08 -3.42
CA LEU A 291 0.54 10.17 -3.30
C LEU A 291 0.18 10.59 -1.87
N ARG A 292 -0.36 11.79 -1.71
CA ARG A 292 -0.54 12.45 -0.41
C ARG A 292 -1.93 13.06 -0.27
N ASP A 293 -2.34 13.35 0.97
CA ASP A 293 -3.47 14.24 1.19
C ASP A 293 -3.10 15.68 0.75
N PRO A 294 -4.06 16.52 0.33
CA PRO A 294 -3.76 17.91 -0.03
C PRO A 294 -3.11 18.67 1.13
N CYS A 295 -2.29 19.66 0.79
CA CYS A 295 -1.65 20.55 1.77
C CYS A 295 -0.75 19.83 2.80
N GLN A 296 -0.12 18.72 2.42
CA GLN A 296 0.82 18.03 3.30
C GLN A 296 2.15 18.78 3.47
N TRP A 297 2.62 19.50 2.46
CA TRP A 297 3.81 20.35 2.57
C TRP A 297 3.85 21.52 1.61
N LEU A 298 4.69 22.50 1.91
CA LEU A 298 4.98 23.68 1.08
C LEU A 298 6.13 23.40 0.09
N ASP A 299 6.04 23.97 -1.11
CA ASP A 299 7.10 23.87 -2.12
C ASP A 299 8.14 24.99 -1.93
N CYS A 300 8.88 24.94 -0.82
CA CYS A 300 9.92 25.92 -0.51
C CYS A 300 11.19 25.70 -1.35
N GLU A 301 12.13 26.64 -1.29
CA GLU A 301 13.40 26.55 -2.03
C GLU A 301 14.21 25.29 -1.67
N HIS A 302 14.14 24.83 -0.42
CA HIS A 302 14.81 23.60 0.01
C HIS A 302 14.20 22.37 -0.70
N VAL A 303 12.88 22.20 -0.64
CA VAL A 303 12.16 21.13 -1.35
C VAL A 303 12.44 21.17 -2.86
N LYS A 304 12.41 22.36 -3.46
CA LYS A 304 12.76 22.56 -4.88
C LYS A 304 14.20 22.18 -5.20
N GLN A 305 15.14 22.37 -4.28
CA GLN A 305 16.53 21.98 -4.46
C GLN A 305 16.67 20.44 -4.44
N CYS A 306 16.04 19.76 -3.49
CA CYS A 306 16.02 18.30 -3.43
C CYS A 306 15.38 17.68 -4.68
N LYS A 307 14.27 18.25 -5.17
CA LYS A 307 13.64 17.85 -6.45
C LYS A 307 14.61 17.97 -7.63
N ARG A 308 15.32 19.10 -7.72
CA ARG A 308 16.34 19.32 -8.76
C ARG A 308 17.48 18.30 -8.71
N GLN A 309 17.88 17.82 -7.53
CA GLN A 309 18.89 16.77 -7.39
C GLN A 309 18.42 15.44 -8.00
N LEU A 310 17.17 15.06 -7.76
CA LEU A 310 16.56 13.87 -8.39
C LEU A 310 16.51 14.00 -9.92
N GLU A 311 16.04 15.15 -10.41
CA GLU A 311 15.95 15.43 -11.85
C GLU A 311 17.34 15.35 -12.53
N GLN A 312 18.38 15.89 -11.88
CA GLN A 312 19.76 15.81 -12.36
C GLN A 312 20.29 14.38 -12.44
N ALA A 313 19.80 13.48 -11.59
CA ALA A 313 20.09 12.05 -11.64
C ALA A 313 19.20 11.27 -12.64
N GLY A 314 18.33 11.95 -13.38
CA GLY A 314 17.41 11.35 -14.34
C GLY A 314 16.21 10.65 -13.69
N ILE A 315 15.81 11.10 -12.50
CA ILE A 315 14.60 10.64 -11.79
C ILE A 315 13.59 11.81 -11.75
N THR A 316 12.40 11.60 -12.29
CA THR A 316 11.31 12.59 -12.24
C THR A 316 10.46 12.36 -11.00
N LEU A 317 10.26 13.40 -10.18
CA LEU A 317 9.38 13.33 -9.02
C LEU A 317 8.00 13.92 -9.36
N HIS A 318 6.97 13.09 -9.28
CA HIS A 318 5.57 13.48 -9.42
C HIS A 318 4.91 13.56 -8.04
N ILE A 319 4.11 14.60 -7.80
CA ILE A 319 3.35 14.76 -6.57
C ILE A 319 1.87 14.80 -6.94
N HIS A 320 1.11 13.88 -6.33
CA HIS A 320 -0.33 13.71 -6.58
C HIS A 320 -1.09 13.89 -5.28
N ASP A 321 -2.07 14.78 -5.30
CA ASP A 321 -3.00 14.95 -4.20
C ASP A 321 -4.16 13.93 -4.35
N ARG A 322 -4.50 13.23 -3.27
CA ARG A 322 -5.68 12.37 -3.23
C ARG A 322 -6.95 13.21 -3.34
N ALA A 323 -7.98 12.62 -3.93
CA ALA A 323 -9.31 13.22 -3.87
C ALA A 323 -9.68 13.44 -2.40
N ILE A 324 -10.11 14.66 -2.06
CA ILE A 324 -10.62 14.96 -0.72
C ILE A 324 -11.93 14.20 -0.58
N GLU A 325 -11.93 13.09 0.15
CA GLU A 325 -13.15 12.54 0.73
C GLU A 325 -13.57 13.49 1.86
N GLY A 326 -14.23 14.58 1.48
CA GLY A 326 -14.94 15.42 2.43
C GLY A 326 -16.16 14.66 2.96
N PRO A 327 -16.71 15.02 4.14
CA PRO A 327 -18.07 14.62 4.44
C PRO A 327 -18.94 15.09 3.27
N THR A 328 -19.62 14.16 2.60
CA THR A 328 -20.77 14.51 1.77
C THR A 328 -21.68 15.31 2.69
N GLN A 329 -21.80 16.61 2.43
CA GLN A 329 -22.92 17.36 2.95
C GLN A 329 -24.14 16.73 2.28
N ASP A 330 -24.83 15.87 3.03
CA ASP A 330 -26.20 15.51 2.72
C ASP A 330 -26.99 16.83 2.68
N ASP A 331 -27.43 17.20 1.48
CA ASP A 331 -28.38 18.30 1.25
C ASP A 331 -29.77 17.96 1.81
#